data_AF-A0A091AU78-F1
#
_entry.id   AF-A0A091AU78-F1
#
_cell.length_a   1.000
_cell.length_b   1.000
_cell.length_c   1.000
_cell.angle_alpha   90.00
_cell.angle_beta   90.00
_cell.angle_gamma   90.00
#
_symmetry.space_group_name_H-M   'P 1'
#
loop_
_entity.id
_entity.type
_entity.pdbx_description
1 polymer ?
#
loop_
_entity_poly.entity_id
_entity_poly.type
_entity_poly.pdbx_seq_one_letter_code
_entity_poly.pdbx_strand_id
1 'polypeptide(L)'
;MSRLAALVLLLAALAAPLPAMAQAQRVDDSASQVLSPLVRMKWEDLAPGGSNDLVGQVTVLVRLDVSPWRGRNARIYHVLAPQPQGRVHASWTTRGALLAGALRDGERTLVFSGPITTDMLEDTFVMLLRADGDQMVRPEQLEFSFEIEAEGT
;
A
#
# COMPACT_ATOMS: atom_id res chain seq x y z
N MET A 1 40.07 -43.53 -5.97
CA MET A 1 39.49 -42.35 -5.28
C MET A 1 38.39 -41.78 -6.16
N SER A 2 37.30 -42.54 -6.27
CA SER A 2 35.98 -42.25 -5.69
C SER A 2 35.14 -41.30 -6.56
N ARG A 3 34.67 -41.82 -7.71
CA ARG A 3 33.57 -41.22 -8.49
C ARG A 3 32.32 -40.97 -7.64
N LEU A 4 32.17 -41.73 -6.55
CA LEU A 4 31.16 -41.54 -5.50
C LEU A 4 31.31 -40.19 -4.76
N ALA A 5 32.53 -39.73 -4.49
CA ALA A 5 32.75 -38.44 -3.83
C ALA A 5 32.34 -37.25 -4.73
N ALA A 6 32.61 -37.37 -6.04
CA ALA A 6 32.21 -36.35 -7.02
C ALA A 6 30.68 -36.28 -7.20
N LEU A 7 29.98 -37.42 -7.11
CA LEU A 7 28.53 -37.47 -7.22
C LEU A 7 27.83 -36.85 -6.00
N VAL A 8 28.35 -37.09 -4.79
CA VAL A 8 27.82 -36.52 -3.54
C VAL A 8 27.99 -34.99 -3.50
N LEU A 9 29.12 -34.47 -3.98
CA LEU A 9 29.35 -33.02 -4.10
C LEU A 9 28.42 -32.35 -5.11
N LEU A 10 28.07 -33.03 -6.21
CA LEU A 10 27.13 -32.49 -7.20
C LEU A 10 25.69 -32.47 -6.66
N LEU A 11 25.28 -33.50 -5.93
CA LEU A 11 23.94 -33.57 -5.30
C LEU A 11 23.76 -32.54 -4.16
N ALA A 12 24.83 -32.22 -3.41
CA ALA A 12 24.77 -31.20 -2.37
C ALA A 12 24.62 -29.76 -2.91
N ALA A 13 25.05 -29.50 -4.15
CA ALA A 13 24.95 -28.18 -4.79
C ALA A 13 23.53 -27.86 -5.30
N LEU A 14 22.67 -28.87 -5.49
CA LEU A 14 21.27 -28.68 -5.94
C LEU A 14 20.28 -28.42 -4.78
N ALA A 15 20.71 -28.53 -3.53
CA ALA A 15 19.86 -28.36 -2.35
C ALA A 15 19.99 -26.97 -1.70
N ALA A 16 20.50 -25.96 -2.42
CA ALA A 16 20.48 -24.59 -1.93
C ALA A 16 19.02 -24.11 -1.86
N PRO A 17 18.49 -23.73 -0.67
CA PRO A 17 17.15 -23.19 -0.57
C PRO A 17 17.09 -21.90 -1.39
N LEU A 18 16.25 -21.88 -2.42
CA LEU A 18 15.96 -20.64 -3.14
C LEU A 18 15.32 -19.68 -2.14
N PRO A 19 15.75 -18.41 -2.09
CA PRO A 19 15.05 -17.44 -1.28
C PRO A 19 13.61 -17.36 -1.79
N ALA A 20 12.66 -17.69 -0.92
CA ALA A 20 11.25 -17.45 -1.21
C ALA A 20 11.10 -15.94 -1.38
N MET A 21 11.03 -15.47 -2.63
CA MET A 21 10.69 -14.08 -2.88
C MET A 21 9.25 -13.92 -2.39
N ALA A 22 9.07 -13.19 -1.30
CA ALA A 22 7.76 -12.81 -0.82
C ALA A 22 7.12 -11.95 -1.92
N GLN A 23 6.33 -12.60 -2.77
CA GLN A 23 5.60 -11.93 -3.83
C GLN A 23 4.55 -11.05 -3.15
N ALA A 24 4.51 -9.77 -3.49
CA ALA A 24 3.44 -8.89 -3.04
C ALA A 24 2.11 -9.42 -3.61
N GLN A 25 1.17 -9.72 -2.71
CA GLN A 25 -0.17 -10.20 -3.06
C GLN A 25 -1.18 -9.09 -2.81
N ARG A 26 -2.19 -8.95 -3.68
CA ARG A 26 -3.30 -8.03 -3.44
C ARG A 26 -4.09 -8.49 -2.22
N VAL A 27 -4.35 -7.56 -1.30
CA VAL A 27 -5.26 -7.77 -0.16
C VAL A 27 -6.68 -7.42 -0.61
N ASP A 28 -7.65 -8.22 -0.18
CA ASP A 28 -9.07 -7.90 -0.41
C ASP A 28 -9.49 -6.80 0.56
N ASP A 29 -9.76 -5.62 -0.01
CA ASP A 29 -10.21 -4.42 0.68
C ASP A 29 -11.64 -4.01 0.32
N SER A 30 -12.40 -4.91 -0.32
CA SER A 30 -13.74 -4.64 -0.86
C SER A 30 -14.78 -4.21 0.17
N ALA A 31 -14.55 -4.54 1.44
CA ALA A 31 -15.40 -4.13 2.57
C ALA A 31 -15.11 -2.69 3.08
N SER A 32 -14.08 -2.03 2.52
CA SER A 32 -13.73 -0.65 2.86
C SER A 32 -14.80 0.33 2.37
N GLN A 33 -14.98 1.43 3.11
CA GLN A 33 -16.01 2.42 2.83
C GLN A 33 -15.44 3.83 2.85
N VAL A 34 -15.66 4.56 1.76
CA VAL A 34 -15.39 6.00 1.72
C VAL A 34 -16.58 6.72 2.36
N LEU A 35 -16.38 7.32 3.53
CA LEU A 35 -17.47 7.96 4.30
C LEU A 35 -17.96 9.27 3.66
N SER A 36 -17.22 9.80 2.69
CA SER A 36 -17.60 10.97 1.89
C SER A 36 -17.12 10.78 0.45
N PRO A 37 -17.93 10.15 -0.42
CA PRO A 37 -17.48 9.71 -1.75
C PRO A 37 -17.13 10.86 -2.70
N LEU A 38 -17.66 12.06 -2.46
CA LEU A 38 -17.29 13.25 -3.23
C LEU A 38 -16.29 14.10 -2.44
N VAL A 39 -15.02 14.02 -2.84
CA VAL A 39 -13.96 14.87 -2.29
C VAL A 39 -14.06 16.26 -2.91
N ARG A 40 -14.34 17.28 -2.09
CA ARG A 40 -14.27 18.67 -2.55
C ARG A 40 -12.83 19.14 -2.44
N MET A 41 -12.17 19.26 -3.59
CA MET A 41 -10.86 19.87 -3.69
C MET A 41 -10.99 21.39 -3.58
N LYS A 42 -10.04 22.03 -2.91
CA LYS A 42 -9.93 23.49 -2.75
C LYS A 42 -8.49 23.90 -3.03
N TRP A 43 -8.31 25.07 -3.63
CA TRP A 43 -6.99 25.66 -3.77
C TRP A 43 -6.40 25.98 -2.39
N GLU A 44 -5.16 25.56 -2.15
CA GLU A 44 -4.48 25.75 -0.86
C GLU A 44 -4.06 27.21 -0.64
N ASP A 45 -3.48 27.87 -1.67
CA ASP A 45 -3.14 29.29 -1.59
C ASP A 45 -3.18 29.99 -2.97
N LEU A 46 -4.12 30.92 -3.16
CA LEU A 46 -4.27 31.67 -4.42
C LEU A 46 -3.54 33.03 -4.41
N ALA A 47 -2.72 33.31 -3.39
CA ALA A 47 -1.94 34.53 -3.34
C ALA A 47 -0.86 34.58 -4.45
N PRO A 48 -0.45 35.78 -4.92
CA PRO A 48 0.67 35.90 -5.87
C PRO A 48 1.96 35.29 -5.29
N GLY A 49 2.45 34.20 -5.88
CA GLY A 49 3.60 33.42 -5.40
C GLY A 49 3.25 32.24 -4.48
N GLY A 50 1.96 31.97 -4.23
CA GLY A 50 1.46 30.79 -3.53
C GLY A 50 1.51 29.51 -4.36
N SER A 51 1.27 28.35 -3.73
CA SER A 51 1.21 27.07 -4.45
C SER A 51 -0.12 26.91 -5.19
N ASN A 52 -0.06 26.49 -6.45
CA ASN A 52 -1.25 26.19 -7.24
C ASN A 52 -1.76 24.76 -6.95
N ASP A 53 -1.76 24.39 -5.66
CA ASP A 53 -2.13 23.04 -5.23
C ASP A 53 -3.63 22.95 -4.95
N LEU A 54 -4.24 21.88 -5.45
CA LEU A 54 -5.58 21.45 -5.08
C LEU A 54 -5.49 20.47 -3.93
N VAL A 55 -6.16 20.80 -2.82
CA VAL A 55 -6.19 19.98 -1.62
C VAL A 55 -7.61 19.53 -1.28
N GLY A 56 -7.77 18.25 -0.98
CA GLY A 56 -9.02 17.67 -0.52
C GLY A 56 -8.80 16.72 0.63
N GLN A 57 -9.84 16.55 1.44
CA GLN A 57 -9.80 15.61 2.56
C GLN A 57 -10.92 14.57 2.40
N VAL A 58 -10.60 13.32 2.69
CA VAL A 58 -11.55 12.22 2.67
C VAL A 58 -11.31 11.28 3.84
N THR A 59 -12.39 10.77 4.43
CA THR A 59 -12.30 9.76 5.48
C THR A 59 -12.69 8.40 4.92
N VAL A 60 -11.85 7.40 5.14
CA VAL A 60 -12.05 6.02 4.68
C VAL A 60 -12.07 5.09 5.88
N LEU A 61 -13.11 4.30 6.02
CA LEU A 61 -13.12 3.13 6.90
C LEU A 61 -12.47 1.98 6.13
N VAL A 62 -11.21 1.69 6.47
CA VAL A 62 -10.41 0.63 5.86
C VAL A 62 -10.76 -0.70 6.52
N ARG A 63 -11.02 -1.72 5.70
CA ARG A 63 -11.27 -3.10 6.10
C ARG A 63 -10.51 -4.04 5.18
N LEU A 64 -9.51 -4.72 5.74
CA LEU A 64 -8.63 -5.63 5.02
C LEU A 64 -8.90 -7.07 5.46
N ASP A 65 -9.40 -7.91 4.54
CA ASP A 65 -9.47 -9.35 4.79
C ASP A 65 -8.05 -9.93 4.74
N VAL A 66 -7.57 -10.33 5.91
CA VAL A 66 -6.25 -10.91 6.12
C VAL A 66 -6.32 -12.36 6.56
N SER A 67 -7.51 -12.97 6.53
CA SER A 67 -7.73 -14.37 6.90
C SER A 67 -6.83 -15.36 6.15
N PRO A 68 -6.45 -15.16 4.86
CA PRO A 68 -5.54 -16.08 4.17
C PRO A 68 -4.13 -16.13 4.77
N TRP A 69 -3.73 -15.12 5.55
CA TRP A 69 -2.39 -15.00 6.13
C TRP A 69 -2.37 -15.14 7.65
N ARG A 70 -3.48 -15.55 8.27
CA ARG A 70 -3.56 -15.74 9.71
C ARG A 70 -2.47 -16.69 10.24
N GLY A 71 -1.85 -16.29 11.34
CA GLY A 71 -0.76 -17.04 11.99
C GLY A 71 0.62 -16.78 11.38
N ARG A 72 0.74 -15.92 10.36
CA ARG A 72 2.01 -15.55 9.72
C ARG A 72 2.41 -14.12 10.11
N ASN A 73 3.71 -13.85 10.11
CA ASN A 73 4.19 -12.48 10.07
C ASN A 73 4.02 -11.92 8.66
N ALA A 74 3.62 -10.67 8.57
CA ALA A 74 3.43 -9.98 7.31
C ALA A 74 3.79 -8.50 7.39
N ARG A 75 4.04 -7.93 6.21
CA ARG A 75 4.07 -6.49 5.95
C ARG A 75 2.95 -6.16 5.00
N ILE A 76 2.14 -5.17 5.33
CA ILE A 76 1.08 -4.66 4.45
C ILE A 76 1.46 -3.25 4.04
N TYR A 77 1.31 -2.95 2.76
CA TYR A 77 1.59 -1.66 2.16
C TYR A 77 0.31 -1.08 1.57
N HIS A 78 0.09 0.21 1.75
CA HIS A 78 -0.89 0.99 1.01
C HIS A 78 -0.23 1.51 -0.27
N VAL A 79 -0.94 1.42 -1.39
CA VAL A 79 -0.42 1.65 -2.74
C VAL A 79 -1.34 2.64 -3.45
N LEU A 80 -0.76 3.59 -4.18
CA LEU A 80 -1.47 4.40 -5.17
C LEU A 80 -0.94 4.05 -6.55
N ALA A 81 -1.84 3.64 -7.44
CA ALA A 81 -1.47 3.40 -8.82
C ALA A 81 -0.88 4.67 -9.46
N PRO A 82 0.05 4.53 -10.42
CA PRO A 82 0.52 5.67 -11.22
C PRO A 82 -0.67 6.38 -11.89
N GLN A 83 -0.70 7.71 -11.80
CA GLN A 83 -1.76 8.50 -12.43
C GLN A 83 -1.34 8.96 -13.82
N PRO A 84 -2.26 8.95 -14.81
CA PRO A 84 -1.93 9.37 -16.16
C PRO A 84 -1.72 10.89 -16.28
N GLN A 85 -2.31 11.69 -15.37
CA GLN A 85 -2.21 13.15 -15.39
C GLN A 85 -2.01 13.71 -13.99
N GLY A 86 -1.08 14.67 -13.86
CA GLY A 86 -0.81 15.34 -12.60
C GLY A 86 -0.10 14.45 -11.57
N ARG A 87 0.71 15.10 -10.72
CA ARG A 87 1.27 14.42 -9.55
C ARG A 87 0.25 14.46 -8.43
N VAL A 88 -0.03 13.30 -7.85
CA VAL A 88 -0.94 13.18 -6.73
C VAL A 88 -0.16 12.72 -5.51
N HIS A 89 -0.34 13.44 -4.41
CA HIS A 89 0.23 13.11 -3.12
C HIS A 89 -0.91 12.79 -2.16
N ALA A 90 -0.83 11.65 -1.50
CA ALA A 90 -1.74 11.27 -0.44
C ALA A 90 -0.97 11.19 0.88
N SER A 91 -1.58 11.70 1.95
CA SER A 91 -1.12 11.47 3.32
C SER A 91 -2.31 11.11 4.20
N TRP A 92 -2.10 10.33 5.25
CA TRP A 92 -3.18 9.93 6.12
C TRP A 92 -2.74 9.80 7.57
N THR A 93 -3.67 10.07 8.46
CA THR A 93 -3.61 9.68 9.87
C THR A 93 -4.57 8.52 10.11
N THR A 94 -4.27 7.69 11.11
CA THR A 94 -5.06 6.52 11.48
C THR A 94 -5.71 6.69 12.86
N ARG A 95 -6.65 5.80 13.20
CA ARG A 95 -7.29 5.72 14.52
C ARG A 95 -7.22 4.32 15.15
N GLY A 96 -6.59 3.37 14.48
CA GLY A 96 -6.52 1.97 14.86
C GLY A 96 -5.10 1.42 14.77
N ALA A 97 -4.99 0.17 14.30
CA ALA A 97 -3.75 -0.60 14.30
C ALA A 97 -2.83 -0.33 13.11
N LEU A 98 -3.32 0.34 12.07
CA LEU A 98 -2.53 0.65 10.88
C LEU A 98 -1.71 1.91 11.10
N LEU A 99 -0.57 1.98 10.41
CA LEU A 99 0.37 3.09 10.51
C LEU A 99 -0.11 4.28 9.66
N ALA A 100 0.08 5.48 10.21
CA ALA A 100 0.00 6.73 9.45
C ALA A 100 1.13 6.81 8.42
N GLY A 101 0.90 7.56 7.34
CA GLY A 101 1.89 7.63 6.27
C GLY A 101 1.55 8.63 5.17
N ALA A 102 2.37 8.59 4.14
CA ALA A 102 2.17 9.33 2.91
C ALA A 102 2.77 8.55 1.73
N LEU A 103 2.31 8.84 0.53
CA LEU A 103 2.80 8.27 -0.72
C LEU A 103 2.46 9.19 -1.90
N ARG A 104 3.25 9.08 -2.96
CA ARG A 104 2.98 9.69 -4.26
C ARG A 104 2.38 8.67 -5.22
N ASP A 105 1.92 9.14 -6.37
CA ASP A 105 1.47 8.28 -7.45
C ASP A 105 2.57 7.28 -7.85
N GLY A 106 2.20 6.00 -7.97
CA GLY A 106 3.11 4.90 -8.27
C GLY A 106 3.96 4.42 -7.09
N GLU A 107 3.80 5.00 -5.89
CA GLU A 107 4.50 4.56 -4.68
C GLU A 107 3.63 3.61 -3.82
N ARG A 108 4.32 2.92 -2.91
CA ARG A 108 3.71 2.15 -1.83
C ARG A 108 4.37 2.49 -0.50
N THR A 109 3.59 2.45 0.58
CA THR A 109 4.04 2.80 1.93
C THR A 109 3.56 1.77 2.94
N LEU A 110 4.44 1.35 3.86
CA LEU A 110 4.14 0.36 4.90
C LEU A 110 3.03 0.88 5.84
N VAL A 111 1.97 0.10 6.01
CA VAL A 111 0.84 0.39 6.92
C VAL A 111 0.68 -0.63 8.04
N PHE A 112 1.33 -1.78 7.96
CA PHE A 112 1.33 -2.76 9.03
C PHE A 112 2.58 -3.63 8.95
N SER A 113 3.15 -4.01 10.10
CA SER A 113 4.17 -5.04 10.18
C SER A 113 4.03 -5.82 11.47
N GLY A 114 3.91 -7.13 11.37
CA GLY A 114 3.78 -8.01 12.53
C GLY A 114 2.98 -9.27 12.26
N PRO A 115 2.65 -10.02 13.32
CA PRO A 115 1.85 -11.23 13.20
C PRO A 115 0.39 -10.90 12.86
N ILE A 116 -0.18 -11.63 11.91
CA ILE A 116 -1.62 -11.60 11.61
C ILE A 116 -2.35 -12.53 12.59
N THR A 117 -3.03 -11.95 13.57
CA THR A 117 -3.75 -12.70 14.61
C THR A 117 -5.27 -12.66 14.46
N THR A 118 -5.78 -11.82 13.57
CA THR A 118 -7.21 -11.64 13.27
C THR A 118 -7.49 -12.00 11.81
N ASP A 119 -8.77 -12.16 11.47
CA ASP A 119 -9.20 -12.38 10.07
C ASP A 119 -9.38 -11.06 9.32
N MET A 120 -9.56 -9.96 10.06
CA MET A 120 -9.81 -8.63 9.51
C MET A 120 -8.93 -7.62 10.25
N LEU A 121 -8.34 -6.69 9.51
CA LEU A 121 -7.77 -5.46 10.05
C LEU A 121 -8.69 -4.30 9.70
N GLU A 122 -9.10 -3.52 10.71
CA GLU A 122 -9.96 -2.35 10.53
C GLU A 122 -9.27 -1.09 11.07
N ASP A 123 -9.39 0.01 10.32
CA ASP A 123 -8.91 1.33 10.74
C ASP A 123 -9.73 2.45 10.08
N THR A 124 -9.68 3.65 10.63
CA THR A 124 -10.21 4.86 9.99
C THR A 124 -9.05 5.72 9.51
N PHE A 125 -8.91 5.85 8.20
CA PHE A 125 -7.95 6.76 7.58
C PHE A 125 -8.61 8.12 7.38
N VAL A 126 -7.98 9.17 7.88
CA VAL A 126 -8.29 10.55 7.47
C VAL A 126 -7.22 10.95 6.49
N MET A 127 -7.57 10.94 5.20
CA MET A 127 -6.64 11.19 4.10
C MET A 127 -6.71 12.65 3.65
N LEU A 128 -5.54 13.24 3.43
CA LEU A 128 -5.33 14.50 2.73
C LEU A 128 -4.74 14.19 1.36
N LEU A 129 -5.42 14.63 0.32
CA LEU A 129 -5.03 14.52 -1.08
C LEU A 129 -4.55 15.89 -1.55
N ARG A 130 -3.38 15.94 -2.19
CA ARG A 130 -2.84 17.13 -2.84
C ARG A 130 -2.51 16.81 -4.29
N ALA A 131 -2.94 17.67 -5.20
CA ALA A 131 -2.66 17.57 -6.63
C ALA A 131 -2.21 18.92 -7.19
N ASP A 132 -1.37 18.89 -8.22
CA ASP A 132 -0.97 20.09 -8.97
C ASP A 132 -2.16 20.56 -9.82
N GLY A 133 -2.70 21.73 -9.50
CA GLY A 133 -3.89 22.25 -10.15
C GLY A 133 -3.68 22.76 -11.57
N ASP A 134 -2.44 23.01 -12.02
CA ASP A 134 -2.17 23.31 -13.44
C ASP A 134 -2.28 22.07 -14.31
N GLN A 135 -2.06 20.89 -13.72
CA GLN A 135 -2.08 19.61 -14.42
C GLN A 135 -3.42 18.89 -14.31
N MET A 136 -4.29 19.32 -13.39
CA MET A 136 -5.57 18.67 -13.11
C MET A 136 -6.69 19.24 -13.99
N VAL A 137 -6.76 18.75 -15.23
CA VAL A 137 -7.71 19.22 -16.26
C VAL A 137 -9.11 18.65 -16.07
N ARG A 138 -9.25 17.52 -15.36
CA ARG A 138 -10.51 16.81 -15.11
C ARG A 138 -10.51 16.09 -13.75
N PRO A 139 -11.68 15.73 -13.21
CA PRO A 139 -11.75 14.80 -12.08
C PRO A 139 -11.11 13.46 -12.46
N GLU A 140 -10.21 12.96 -11.60
CA GLU A 140 -9.56 11.66 -11.77
C GLU A 140 -10.04 10.68 -10.69
N GLN A 141 -10.18 9.41 -11.09
CA GLN A 141 -10.44 8.32 -10.15
C GLN A 141 -9.09 7.78 -9.66
N LEU A 142 -8.78 8.05 -8.40
CA LEU A 142 -7.58 7.52 -7.77
C LEU A 142 -7.77 6.04 -7.41
N GLU A 143 -6.85 5.21 -7.86
CA GLU A 143 -6.84 3.78 -7.55
C GLU A 143 -5.89 3.51 -6.37
N PHE A 144 -6.49 3.42 -5.18
CA PHE A 144 -5.81 2.98 -3.97
C PHE A 144 -5.96 1.47 -3.79
N SER A 145 -4.97 0.86 -3.15
CA SER A 145 -4.98 -0.56 -2.85
C SER A 145 -4.05 -0.97 -1.73
N PHE A 146 -4.16 -2.23 -1.31
CA PHE A 146 -3.27 -2.81 -0.32
C PHE A 146 -2.56 -4.05 -0.87
N GLU A 147 -1.26 -4.13 -0.59
CA GLU A 147 -0.42 -5.28 -0.91
C GLU A 147 0.12 -5.90 0.37
N ILE A 148 0.23 -7.23 0.41
CA ILE A 148 0.81 -7.98 1.52
C ILE A 148 2.02 -8.80 1.08
N GLU A 149 3.07 -8.73 1.88
CA GLU A 149 4.24 -9.59 1.82
C GLU A 149 4.28 -10.40 3.11
N ALA A 150 3.86 -11.67 3.04
CA ALA A 150 3.87 -12.57 4.18
C ALA A 150 5.15 -13.42 4.18
N GLU A 151 5.73 -13.63 5.37
CA GLU A 151 6.92 -14.48 5.52
C GLU A 151 6.60 -15.92 5.09
N GLY A 152 7.56 -16.56 4.40
CA GLY A 152 7.47 -17.96 4.02
C GLY A 152 7.40 -18.84 5.27
N THR A 153 6.50 -19.82 5.26
CA THR A 153 6.47 -20.92 6.24
C THR A 153 7.63 -21.86 6.04
#